data_AF-A0A962JU29-F1
#
_entry.id   AF-A0A962JU29-F1
#
_cell.length_a   1.000
_cell.length_b   1.000
_cell.length_c   1.000
_cell.angle_alpha   90.00
_cell.angle_beta   90.00
_cell.angle_gamma   90.00
#
_symmetry.space_group_name_H-M   'P 1'
#
loop_
_entity.id
_entity.type
_entity.pdbx_description
1 polymer ?
#
loop_
_entity_poly.entity_id
_entity_poly.type
_entity_poly.pdbx_seq_one_letter_code
_entity_poly.pdbx_strand_id
1 'polypeptide(L)'
;FLQVILIAVLTIGLMQFTLRLGVQLPSLSTAKTSSWLLPLVFLFNLLPSNVPLAQADYPPETLLIELERRLLEPPLCTPDCVNINQVKIQLAQDRLILRLQVDSLAHSALPLPAQRQQWLPRLVVLDGKQVPSLF
;
A
#
# COMPACT_ATOMS: atom_id res chain seq x y z
N PHE A 1 16.15 20.95 26.11
CA PHE A 1 15.74 20.63 27.50
C PHE A 1 14.48 19.77 27.57
N LEU A 2 13.38 20.12 26.89
CA LEU A 2 12.13 19.31 26.89
C LEU A 2 12.33 17.86 26.44
N GLN A 3 13.13 17.63 25.38
CA GLN A 3 13.45 16.29 24.88
C GLN A 3 14.21 15.44 25.91
N VAL A 4 15.10 16.04 26.70
CA VAL A 4 15.86 15.32 27.74
C VAL A 4 14.93 14.85 28.85
N ILE A 5 13.96 15.70 29.23
CA ILE A 5 12.94 15.34 30.22
C ILE A 5 12.04 14.22 29.68
N LEU A 6 11.59 14.32 28.43
CA LEU A 6 10.71 13.32 27.82
C LEU A 6 11.40 11.96 27.67
N ILE A 7 12.68 11.95 27.25
CA ILE A 7 13.48 10.72 27.17
C ILE A 7 13.70 10.14 28.57
N ALA A 8 14.02 10.96 29.58
CA ALA A 8 14.19 10.48 30.96
C ALA A 8 12.91 9.87 31.52
N VAL A 9 11.76 10.49 31.28
CA VAL A 9 10.45 9.97 31.70
C VAL A 9 10.13 8.66 30.97
N LEU A 10 10.41 8.57 29.67
CA LEU A 10 10.15 7.39 28.86
C LEU A 10 11.04 6.21 29.27
N THR A 11 12.33 6.44 29.53
CA THR A 11 13.25 5.37 29.97
C THR A 11 12.90 4.89 31.38
N ILE A 12 12.59 5.80 32.30
CA ILE A 12 12.14 5.45 33.66
C ILE A 12 10.81 4.69 33.60
N GLY A 13 9.85 5.14 32.77
CA GLY A 13 8.56 4.49 32.58
C GLY A 13 8.69 3.08 32.01
N LEU A 14 9.50 2.90 30.97
CA LEU A 14 9.78 1.58 30.39
C LEU A 14 10.50 0.66 31.39
N MET A 15 11.48 1.17 32.15
CA MET A 15 12.20 0.41 33.17
C MET A 15 11.27 -0.04 34.31
N GLN A 16 10.37 0.83 34.77
CA GLN A 16 9.36 0.47 35.77
C GLN A 16 8.33 -0.50 35.22
N PHE A 17 7.95 -0.37 33.95
CA PHE A 17 7.00 -1.26 33.28
C PHE A 17 7.55 -2.67 33.11
N THR A 18 8.82 -2.81 32.68
CA THR A 18 9.48 -4.13 32.55
C THR A 18 9.68 -4.81 33.91
N LEU A 19 10.02 -4.03 34.95
CA LEU A 19 10.09 -4.53 36.33
C LEU A 19 8.72 -5.00 36.85
N ARG A 20 7.64 -4.28 36.52
CA ARG A 20 6.27 -4.65 36.90
C ARG A 20 5.72 -5.84 36.13
N LEU A 21 6.07 -5.99 34.85
CA LEU A 21 5.64 -7.12 34.02
C LEU A 21 6.41 -8.42 34.30
N GLY A 22 7.38 -8.41 35.23
CA GLY A 22 8.13 -9.61 35.61
C GLY A 22 8.92 -10.23 34.45
N VAL A 23 9.24 -9.43 33.43
CA VAL A 23 10.01 -9.89 32.28
C VAL A 23 11.41 -10.23 32.79
N GLN A 24 11.77 -11.51 32.76
CA GLN A 24 13.11 -11.97 33.07
C GLN A 24 14.06 -11.37 32.02
N LEU A 25 14.71 -10.26 32.39
CA LEU A 25 15.83 -9.74 31.63
C LEU A 25 16.86 -10.87 31.52
N PRO A 26 17.36 -11.18 30.31
CA PRO A 26 18.42 -12.16 30.16
C PRO A 26 19.56 -11.73 31.08
N SER A 27 19.91 -12.60 32.05
CA SER A 27 21.02 -12.38 32.95
C SER A 27 22.21 -11.92 32.11
N LEU A 28 22.62 -10.67 32.30
CA LEU A 28 23.86 -10.15 31.77
C LEU A 28 24.96 -10.92 32.50
N SER A 29 25.25 -12.10 31.98
CA SER A 29 26.43 -12.87 32.33
C SER A 29 27.58 -11.89 32.31
N THR A 30 28.20 -11.71 33.48
CA THR A 30 29.38 -10.89 33.67
C THR A 30 30.55 -11.58 32.95
N ALA A 31 30.49 -11.63 31.63
CA ALA A 31 31.65 -11.80 30.80
C ALA A 31 32.58 -10.63 31.17
N LYS A 32 33.87 -10.91 31.37
CA LYS A 32 34.94 -9.91 31.49
C LYS A 32 34.98 -9.06 30.22
N THR A 33 34.01 -8.16 30.05
CA THR A 33 34.01 -7.17 29.01
C THR A 33 35.02 -6.13 29.45
N SER A 34 36.13 -6.05 28.72
CA SER A 34 37.18 -5.05 28.89
C SER A 34 36.56 -3.69 29.22
N SER A 35 37.00 -3.10 30.34
CA SER A 35 36.53 -1.83 30.93
C SER A 35 36.50 -0.64 29.95
N TRP A 36 37.11 -0.81 28.78
CA TRP A 36 37.14 0.12 27.67
C TRP A 36 35.84 0.22 26.85
N LEU A 37 34.92 -0.75 26.93
CA LEU A 37 33.69 -0.73 26.10
C LEU A 37 32.62 0.23 26.63
N LEU A 38 32.59 0.48 27.94
CA LEU A 38 31.67 1.43 28.59
C LEU A 38 31.85 2.88 28.11
N PRO A 39 33.06 3.46 28.10
CA PRO A 39 33.24 4.83 27.61
C PRO A 39 32.96 4.94 26.11
N LEU A 40 33.20 3.90 25.32
CA LEU A 40 32.94 3.90 23.87
C LEU A 40 31.43 3.92 23.56
N VAL A 41 30.62 3.15 24.29
CA VAL A 41 29.15 3.18 24.14
C VAL A 41 28.58 4.51 24.64
N PHE A 42 29.14 5.07 25.72
CA PHE A 42 28.76 6.40 26.18
C PHE A 42 29.09 7.47 25.13
N LEU A 43 30.31 7.43 24.57
CA LEU A 43 30.72 8.32 23.48
C LEU A 43 29.81 8.18 22.25
N PHE A 44 29.42 6.95 21.90
CA PHE A 44 28.55 6.70 20.75
C PHE A 44 27.15 7.31 20.91
N ASN A 45 26.61 7.35 22.13
CA ASN A 45 25.33 8.02 22.45
C ASN A 45 25.46 9.55 22.52
N LEU A 46 26.68 10.08 22.67
CA LEU A 46 26.97 11.52 22.65
C LEU A 46 27.15 12.06 21.22
N LEU A 47 27.22 11.20 20.19
CA LEU A 47 27.17 11.69 18.82
C LEU A 47 25.80 12.32 18.57
N PRO A 48 25.73 13.58 18.11
CA PRO A 48 24.47 14.16 17.68
C PRO A 48 23.94 13.30 16.54
N SER A 49 22.86 12.57 16.80
CA SER A 49 22.12 11.92 15.74
C SER A 49 21.43 13.03 14.96
N ASN A 50 21.93 13.27 13.74
CA ASN A 50 21.32 14.18 12.77
C ASN A 50 20.05 13.51 12.23
N VAL A 51 19.11 13.16 13.10
CA VAL A 51 17.79 12.71 12.67
C VAL A 51 17.13 13.98 12.14
N PRO A 52 16.86 14.09 10.84
CA PRO A 52 16.10 15.22 10.32
C PRO A 52 14.79 15.23 11.10
N LEU A 53 14.47 16.38 11.71
CA LEU A 53 13.16 16.58 12.31
C LEU A 53 12.13 16.17 11.26
N ALA A 54 11.30 15.17 11.56
CA ALA A 54 10.24 14.74 10.67
C ALA A 54 9.40 15.99 10.33
N GLN A 55 9.55 16.48 9.10
CA GLN A 55 8.84 17.68 8.66
C GLN A 55 7.39 17.27 8.43
N ALA A 56 6.50 17.78 9.27
CA ALA A 56 5.06 17.50 9.20
C ALA A 56 4.40 18.06 7.91
N ASP A 57 5.14 18.86 7.13
CA ASP A 57 4.65 19.58 5.96
C ASP A 57 4.93 18.86 4.63
N TYR A 58 5.42 17.62 4.66
CA TYR A 58 5.66 16.82 3.44
C TYR A 58 4.66 15.66 3.33
N PRO A 59 4.02 15.45 2.16
CA PRO A 59 4.17 16.21 0.92
C PRO A 59 3.45 17.58 0.94
N PRO A 60 4.00 18.61 0.26
CA PRO A 60 3.35 19.91 0.16
C PRO A 60 2.11 19.83 -0.74
N GLU A 61 1.11 20.68 -0.47
CA GLU A 61 -0.17 20.73 -1.20
C GLU A 61 0.02 20.89 -2.72
N THR A 62 1.02 21.67 -3.15
CA THR A 62 1.34 21.87 -4.57
C THR A 62 1.71 20.57 -5.28
N LEU A 63 2.34 19.63 -4.59
CA LEU A 63 2.68 18.31 -5.11
C LEU A 63 1.43 17.44 -5.21
N LEU A 64 0.51 17.53 -4.25
CA LEU A 64 -0.77 16.82 -4.30
C LEU A 64 -1.61 17.28 -5.50
N ILE A 65 -1.69 18.59 -5.76
CA ILE A 65 -2.40 19.15 -6.92
C ILE A 65 -1.77 18.67 -8.24
N GLU A 66 -0.44 18.59 -8.32
CA GLU A 66 0.26 18.08 -9.50
C GLU A 66 -0.02 16.58 -9.72
N LEU A 67 0.01 15.77 -8.65
CA LEU A 67 -0.32 14.35 -8.72
C LEU A 67 -1.77 14.13 -9.12
N GLU A 68 -2.71 14.88 -8.55
CA GLU A 68 -4.12 14.82 -8.91
C GLU A 68 -4.30 15.10 -10.41
N ARG A 69 -3.70 16.18 -10.92
CA ARG A 69 -3.77 16.52 -12.35
C ARG A 69 -3.26 15.38 -13.23
N ARG A 70 -2.12 14.78 -12.87
CA ARG A 70 -1.51 13.70 -13.66
C ARG A 70 -2.25 12.38 -13.57
N LEU A 71 -2.81 12.05 -12.40
CA LEU A 71 -3.53 10.79 -12.19
C LEU A 71 -4.92 10.80 -12.83
N LEU A 72 -5.55 11.98 -12.91
CA LEU A 72 -6.85 12.17 -13.53
C LEU A 72 -6.76 12.51 -15.03
N GLU A 73 -5.56 12.66 -15.59
CA GLU A 73 -5.38 12.90 -17.01
C GLU A 73 -5.87 11.69 -17.82
N PRO A 74 -6.81 11.87 -18.76
CA PRO A 74 -7.31 10.76 -19.57
C PRO A 74 -6.19 10.23 -20.47
N PRO A 75 -6.19 8.91 -20.77
CA PRO A 75 -5.21 8.34 -21.67
C PRO A 75 -5.35 8.92 -23.08
N LEU A 76 -4.22 9.04 -23.79
CA LEU A 76 -4.14 9.62 -25.15
C LEU A 76 -5.05 8.92 -26.17
N CYS A 77 -5.37 7.65 -25.96
CA CYS A 77 -6.22 6.85 -26.85
C CYS A 77 -7.72 7.04 -26.61
N THR A 78 -8.16 7.89 -25.67
CA THR A 78 -9.58 8.05 -25.34
C THR A 78 -10.34 8.64 -26.53
N PRO A 79 -11.50 8.08 -26.95
CA PRO A 79 -12.28 7.01 -26.32
C PRO A 79 -11.97 5.59 -26.79
N ASP A 80 -11.11 5.42 -27.79
CA ASP A 80 -10.86 4.16 -28.51
C ASP A 80 -9.77 3.27 -27.87
N CYS A 81 -9.51 3.43 -26.56
CA CYS A 81 -8.49 2.67 -25.85
C CYS A 81 -8.78 1.17 -25.75
N VAL A 82 -10.02 0.74 -26.00
CA VAL A 82 -10.46 -0.65 -25.88
C VAL A 82 -11.18 -1.04 -27.16
N ASN A 83 -10.77 -2.16 -27.75
CA ASN A 83 -11.38 -2.68 -28.97
C ASN A 83 -11.73 -4.17 -28.84
N ILE A 84 -12.90 -4.55 -29.34
CA ILE A 84 -13.32 -5.96 -29.44
C ILE A 84 -12.96 -6.46 -30.83
N ASN A 85 -11.89 -7.22 -30.95
CA ASN A 85 -11.40 -7.72 -32.24
C ASN A 85 -12.18 -8.92 -32.76
N GLN A 86 -12.70 -9.76 -31.85
CA GLN A 86 -13.43 -10.96 -32.21
C GLN A 86 -14.50 -11.29 -31.17
N VAL A 87 -15.65 -11.76 -31.66
CA VAL A 87 -16.71 -12.34 -30.83
C VAL A 87 -17.03 -13.75 -31.34
N LYS A 88 -16.97 -14.74 -30.45
CA LYS A 88 -17.47 -16.09 -30.70
C LYS A 88 -18.75 -16.30 -29.91
N ILE A 89 -19.83 -16.59 -30.62
CA ILE A 89 -21.15 -16.82 -30.06
C ILE A 89 -21.39 -18.33 -30.02
N GLN A 90 -21.81 -18.84 -28.86
CA GLN A 90 -22.22 -20.22 -28.69
C GLN A 90 -23.56 -20.27 -27.98
N LEU A 91 -24.48 -21.04 -28.56
CA LEU A 91 -25.78 -21.34 -27.99
C LEU A 91 -25.75 -22.77 -27.46
N ALA A 92 -25.98 -22.93 -26.17
CA ALA A 92 -26.38 -24.18 -25.54
C ALA A 92 -27.86 -24.07 -25.13
N GLN A 93 -28.51 -25.18 -24.79
CA GLN A 93 -29.96 -25.25 -24.56
C GLN A 93 -30.56 -24.07 -23.78
N ASP A 94 -29.91 -23.67 -22.68
CA ASP A 94 -30.36 -22.58 -21.79
C ASP A 94 -29.26 -21.52 -21.53
N ARG A 95 -28.19 -21.52 -22.33
CA ARG A 95 -27.02 -20.64 -22.14
C ARG A 95 -26.57 -20.00 -23.44
N LEU A 96 -26.53 -18.68 -23.44
CA LEU A 96 -25.80 -17.87 -24.40
C LEU A 96 -24.40 -17.62 -23.84
N ILE A 97 -23.37 -18.06 -24.57
CA ILE A 97 -21.97 -17.86 -24.23
C ILE A 97 -21.35 -16.96 -25.29
N LEU A 98 -20.86 -15.79 -24.86
CA LEU A 98 -20.06 -14.90 -25.69
C LEU A 98 -18.62 -14.98 -25.23
N ARG A 99 -17.70 -15.29 -26.14
CA ARG A 99 -16.26 -15.11 -25.91
C ARG A 99 -15.78 -13.92 -26.72
N LEU A 100 -15.36 -12.87 -26.02
CA LEU A 100 -14.84 -11.65 -26.61
C LEU A 100 -13.31 -11.71 -26.52
N GLN A 101 -12.64 -11.44 -27.64
CA GLN A 101 -11.22 -11.11 -27.65
C GLN A 101 -11.11 -9.58 -27.67
N VAL A 102 -10.51 -9.02 -26.63
CA VAL A 102 -10.46 -7.59 -26.39
C VAL A 102 -9.01 -7.18 -26.24
N ASP A 103 -8.60 -6.16 -26.99
CA ASP A 103 -7.32 -5.48 -26.79
C ASP A 103 -7.57 -4.16 -26.08
N SER A 104 -6.67 -3.80 -25.16
CA SER A 104 -6.75 -2.55 -24.41
C SER A 104 -5.38 -1.90 -24.29
N LEU A 105 -5.32 -0.61 -24.60
CA LEU A 105 -4.14 0.24 -24.46
C LEU A 105 -4.10 1.00 -23.12
N ALA A 106 -5.23 1.04 -22.39
CA ALA A 106 -5.33 1.71 -21.10
C ALA A 106 -6.41 1.10 -20.22
N HIS A 107 -6.22 1.15 -18.90
CA HIS A 107 -7.22 0.66 -17.95
C HIS A 107 -8.49 1.50 -18.04
N SER A 108 -9.56 0.92 -18.59
CA SER A 108 -10.82 1.61 -18.86
C SER A 108 -11.99 0.64 -18.88
N ALA A 109 -13.21 1.18 -18.79
CA ALA A 109 -14.43 0.39 -18.77
C ALA A 109 -14.78 -0.09 -20.19
N LEU A 110 -14.98 -1.40 -20.35
CA LEU A 110 -15.51 -1.99 -21.58
C LEU A 110 -17.04 -2.10 -21.49
N PRO A 111 -17.80 -1.47 -22.40
CA PRO A 111 -19.23 -1.71 -22.50
C PRO A 111 -19.48 -3.15 -22.98
N LEU A 112 -20.10 -3.97 -22.13
CA LEU A 112 -20.51 -5.30 -22.54
C LEU A 112 -21.68 -5.18 -23.53
N PRO A 113 -21.76 -6.06 -24.56
CA PRO A 113 -22.80 -6.00 -25.59
C PRO A 113 -24.18 -6.46 -25.09
N ALA A 114 -24.55 -6.11 -23.86
CA ALA A 114 -25.80 -6.48 -23.21
C ALA A 114 -26.80 -5.32 -23.24
N GLN A 115 -28.09 -5.63 -23.35
CA GLN A 115 -29.15 -4.62 -23.34
C GLN A 115 -30.11 -4.91 -22.19
N ARG A 116 -30.25 -3.94 -21.28
CA ARG A 116 -31.23 -4.00 -20.19
C ARG A 116 -32.61 -4.29 -20.78
N GLN A 117 -33.35 -5.21 -20.16
CA GLN A 117 -34.66 -5.76 -20.58
C GLN A 117 -34.63 -6.87 -21.65
N GLN A 118 -33.54 -7.03 -22.42
CA GLN A 118 -33.45 -8.12 -23.40
C GLN A 118 -32.60 -9.27 -22.87
N TRP A 119 -31.36 -8.98 -22.49
CA TRP A 119 -30.44 -9.99 -22.02
C TRP A 119 -29.32 -9.36 -21.17
N LEU A 120 -28.94 -10.06 -20.11
CA LEU A 120 -27.82 -9.70 -19.25
C LEU A 120 -26.99 -10.97 -18.96
N PRO A 121 -25.65 -10.90 -19.00
CA PRO A 121 -24.82 -12.02 -18.64
C PRO A 121 -24.97 -12.32 -17.14
N ARG A 122 -25.22 -13.59 -16.82
CA ARG A 122 -25.27 -14.08 -15.43
C ARG A 122 -23.88 -14.20 -14.79
N LEU A 123 -22.85 -14.37 -15.62
CA LEU A 123 -21.47 -14.58 -15.22
C LEU A 123 -20.55 -13.88 -16.23
N VAL A 124 -19.59 -13.11 -15.72
CA VAL A 124 -18.52 -12.50 -16.52
C VAL A 124 -17.19 -13.00 -15.98
N VAL A 125 -16.34 -13.48 -16.88
CA VAL A 125 -15.00 -13.99 -16.56
C VAL A 125 -13.99 -13.24 -17.41
N LEU A 126 -13.04 -12.58 -16.76
CA LEU A 126 -11.91 -11.88 -17.39
C LEU A 126 -10.63 -12.62 -16.99
N ASP A 127 -9.87 -13.08 -17.98
CA ASP A 127 -8.60 -13.80 -17.79
C ASP A 127 -8.70 -14.96 -16.77
N GLY A 128 -9.81 -15.71 -16.85
CA GLY A 128 -10.11 -16.84 -15.97
C GLY A 128 -10.63 -16.49 -14.58
N LYS A 129 -10.75 -15.19 -14.24
CA LYS A 129 -11.29 -14.72 -12.96
C LYS A 129 -12.70 -14.17 -13.12
N GLN A 130 -13.61 -14.61 -12.26
CA GLN A 130 -14.94 -14.00 -12.21
C GLN A 130 -14.83 -12.55 -11.77
N VAL A 131 -15.47 -11.65 -12.51
CA VAL A 131 -15.50 -10.21 -12.21
C VAL A 131 -16.93 -9.73 -12.01
N PRO A 132 -17.16 -8.78 -11.09
CA PRO A 132 -18.45 -8.13 -10.96
C PRO A 132 -18.72 -7.29 -12.21
N SER A 133 -19.89 -7.47 -12.82
CA SER A 133 -20.37 -6.60 -13.90
C SER A 133 -21.23 -5.49 -13.31
N LEU A 134 -20.81 -4.24 -13.51
CA LEU A 134 -21.61 -3.05 -13.18
C LEU A 134 -22.55 -2.76 -14.36
N PHE A 135 -23.87 -2.93 -14.17
CA PHE A 135 -24.93 -2.68 -15.16
C PHE A 135 -25.92 -1.61 -14.67
#